data_AF-A0A4Y3IQN0-F1
#
_entry.id   AF-A0A4Y3IQN0-F1
#
_cell.length_a   1.000
_cell.length_b   1.000
_cell.length_c   1.000
_cell.angle_alpha   90.00
_cell.angle_beta   90.00
_cell.angle_gamma   90.00
#
_symmetry.space_group_name_H-M   'P 1'
#
loop_
_entity.id
_entity.type
_entity.pdbx_description
1 polymer ?
#
loop_
_entity_poly.entity_id
_entity_poly.type
_entity_poly.pdbx_seq_one_letter_code
_entity_poly.pdbx_strand_id
1 'polypeptide(L)'
;MKILKIALVLVLFLLALALGAQNQEVVTFNYLLAEGDFHLSTLIGIVFVTGFVISGLIFGSMHLKSQLQVRKLNRKLKKLTPQVAPSAPTTPSVPASIKTEK
;
A
#
# COMPACT_ATOMS: atom_id res chain seq x y z
N MET A 1 3.57 -12.52 -10.77
CA MET A 1 2.99 -12.70 -9.41
C MET A 1 1.94 -11.66 -9.02
N LYS A 2 2.14 -10.34 -9.23
CA LYS A 2 1.19 -9.31 -8.72
C LYS A 2 -0.15 -9.24 -9.49
N ILE A 3 -0.12 -9.40 -10.80
CA ILE A 3 -1.33 -9.47 -11.65
C ILE A 3 -2.17 -10.70 -11.32
N LEU A 4 -1.54 -11.86 -11.07
CA LEU A 4 -2.27 -13.09 -10.76
C LEU A 4 -3.07 -12.98 -9.44
N LYS A 5 -2.51 -12.32 -8.42
CA LYS A 5 -3.23 -12.03 -7.17
C LYS A 5 -4.45 -11.13 -7.40
N ILE A 6 -4.30 -10.09 -8.22
CA ILE A 6 -5.39 -9.17 -8.55
C ILE A 6 -6.46 -9.90 -9.36
N ALA A 7 -6.07 -10.69 -10.36
CA ALA A 7 -7.00 -11.47 -11.18
C ALA A 7 -7.79 -12.48 -10.35
N LEU A 8 -7.15 -13.19 -9.41
CA LEU A 8 -7.82 -14.12 -8.51
C LEU A 8 -8.89 -13.41 -7.67
N VAL A 9 -8.55 -12.27 -7.08
CA VAL A 9 -9.51 -11.46 -6.30
C VAL A 9 -10.67 -10.99 -7.18
N LEU A 10 -10.39 -10.58 -8.43
CA LEU A 10 -11.40 -10.13 -9.38
C LEU A 10 -12.37 -11.27 -9.77
N VAL A 11 -11.85 -12.47 -10.02
CA VAL A 11 -12.66 -13.66 -10.30
C VAL A 11 -13.56 -13.98 -9.11
N LEU A 12 -13.01 -14.04 -7.89
CA LEU A 12 -13.80 -14.29 -6.67
C LEU A 12 -14.88 -13.22 -6.46
N PHE A 13 -14.56 -11.95 -6.74
CA PHE A 13 -15.52 -10.85 -6.66
C PHE A 13 -16.67 -11.01 -7.66
N LEU A 14 -16.36 -11.36 -8.92
CA LEU A 14 -17.37 -11.63 -9.96
C LEU A 14 -18.25 -12.82 -9.60
N LEU A 15 -17.68 -13.89 -9.03
CA LEU A 15 -18.43 -15.03 -8.51
C LEU A 15 -19.39 -14.61 -7.40
N ALA A 16 -18.92 -13.85 -6.41
CA ALA A 16 -19.78 -13.34 -5.33
C ALA A 16 -20.92 -12.46 -5.86
N LEU A 17 -20.62 -11.61 -6.85
CA LEU A 17 -21.62 -10.74 -7.48
C LEU A 17 -22.65 -11.54 -8.29
N ALA A 18 -22.20 -12.54 -9.05
CA ALA A 18 -23.08 -13.42 -9.82
C ALA A 18 -23.98 -14.27 -8.91
N LEU A 19 -23.43 -14.81 -7.82
CA LEU A 19 -24.20 -15.53 -6.81
C LEU A 19 -25.22 -14.60 -6.16
N GLY A 20 -24.82 -13.41 -5.73
CA GLY A 20 -25.74 -12.40 -5.21
C GLY A 20 -26.85 -12.06 -6.20
N ALA A 21 -26.53 -11.79 -7.46
CA ALA A 21 -27.53 -11.44 -8.48
C ALA A 21 -28.55 -12.55 -8.78
N GLN A 22 -28.18 -13.83 -8.59
CA GLN A 22 -29.09 -14.97 -8.75
C GLN A 22 -29.97 -15.22 -7.52
N ASN A 23 -29.59 -14.70 -6.35
CA ASN A 23 -30.41 -14.84 -5.16
C ASN A 23 -31.63 -13.92 -5.27
N GLN A 24 -32.81 -14.52 -5.50
CA GLN A 24 -34.11 -13.82 -5.57
C GLN A 24 -34.85 -13.80 -4.23
N GLU A 25 -34.19 -14.24 -3.16
CA GLU A 25 -34.76 -14.28 -1.81
C GLU A 25 -35.07 -12.88 -1.31
N VAL A 26 -36.33 -12.68 -0.92
CA VAL A 26 -36.82 -11.44 -0.32
C VAL A 26 -36.90 -11.66 1.19
N VAL A 27 -36.29 -10.75 1.93
CA VAL A 27 -36.29 -10.75 3.39
C VAL A 27 -36.94 -9.47 3.86
N THR A 28 -37.84 -9.62 4.83
CA THR A 28 -38.52 -8.51 5.46
C THR A 28 -37.61 -7.89 6.52
N PHE A 29 -37.25 -6.62 6.33
CA PHE A 29 -36.34 -5.90 7.20
C PHE A 29 -37.11 -4.92 8.09
N ASN A 30 -37.00 -5.13 9.39
CA ASN A 30 -37.66 -4.34 10.41
C ASN A 30 -36.76 -3.17 10.82
N TYR A 31 -37.06 -1.98 10.31
CA TYR A 31 -36.47 -0.73 10.78
C TYR A 31 -37.15 -0.28 12.07
N LEU A 32 -36.47 0.58 12.83
CA LEU A 32 -36.93 1.05 14.14
C LEU A 32 -38.34 1.66 14.16
N LEU A 33 -38.85 2.12 13.02
CA LEU A 33 -40.15 2.77 12.88
C LEU A 33 -41.01 2.19 11.73
N ALA A 34 -40.50 1.25 10.94
CA ALA A 34 -41.17 0.74 9.74
C ALA A 34 -40.60 -0.61 9.30
N GLU A 35 -41.37 -1.37 8.53
CA GLU A 35 -40.94 -2.63 7.94
C GLU A 35 -40.87 -2.49 6.42
N GLY A 36 -39.90 -3.14 5.77
CA GLY A 36 -39.79 -3.11 4.31
C GLY A 36 -39.20 -4.39 3.75
N ASP A 37 -39.69 -4.81 2.59
CA ASP A 37 -39.24 -6.02 1.90
C ASP A 37 -38.08 -5.69 0.95
N PHE A 38 -36.95 -6.37 1.14
CA PHE A 38 -35.76 -6.18 0.32
C PHE A 38 -35.22 -7.52 -0.17
N HIS A 39 -34.65 -7.52 -1.37
CA HIS A 39 -33.85 -8.64 -1.81
C HIS A 39 -32.60 -8.76 -0.93
N LEU A 40 -32.37 -9.96 -0.39
CA LEU A 40 -31.20 -10.26 0.46
C LEU A 40 -29.90 -9.84 -0.21
N SER A 41 -29.83 -10.07 -1.52
CA SER A 41 -28.72 -9.74 -2.41
C SER A 41 -28.38 -8.25 -2.43
N THR A 42 -29.38 -7.38 -2.44
CA THR A 42 -29.18 -5.92 -2.42
C THR A 42 -28.63 -5.48 -1.08
N LEU A 43 -29.14 -6.05 0.01
CA LEU A 43 -28.71 -5.72 1.36
C LEU A 43 -27.23 -6.07 1.58
N ILE A 44 -26.86 -7.32 1.24
CA ILE A 44 -25.47 -7.78 1.29
C ILE A 44 -24.58 -6.98 0.32
N GLY A 45 -25.08 -6.68 -0.89
CA GLY A 45 -24.37 -5.87 -1.88
C GLY A 45 -24.02 -4.48 -1.36
N ILE A 46 -24.96 -3.79 -0.70
CA ILE A 46 -24.72 -2.47 -0.10
C ILE A 46 -23.65 -2.54 0.99
N VAL A 47 -23.76 -3.51 1.91
CA VAL A 47 -22.79 -3.69 3.00
C VAL A 47 -21.40 -3.98 2.43
N PHE A 48 -21.32 -4.84 1.41
CA PHE A 48 -20.07 -5.22 0.79
C PHE A 48 -19.39 -4.05 0.06
N VAL A 49 -20.13 -3.30 -0.77
CA VAL A 49 -19.59 -2.12 -1.47
C VAL A 49 -19.13 -1.07 -0.45
N THR A 50 -19.92 -0.82 0.59
CA THR A 50 -19.58 0.14 1.64
C THR A 50 -18.30 -0.27 2.37
N GLY A 51 -18.21 -1.54 2.78
CA GLY A 51 -17.02 -2.09 3.43
C GLY A 51 -15.79 -2.06 2.53
N PHE A 52 -15.95 -2.35 1.23
CA PHE A 52 -14.87 -2.30 0.25
C PHE A 52 -14.35 -0.87 0.04
N VAL A 53 -15.25 0.11 -0.08
CA VAL A 53 -14.87 1.54 -0.21
C VAL A 53 -14.11 2.01 1.04
N ILE A 54 -14.63 1.73 2.23
CA ILE A 54 -13.97 2.11 3.49
C ILE A 54 -12.59 1.47 3.59
N SER A 55 -12.50 0.16 3.35
CA SER A 55 -11.23 -0.57 3.38
C SER A 55 -10.24 -0.06 2.33
N GLY A 56 -10.72 0.21 1.11
CA GLY A 56 -9.94 0.79 0.02
C GLY A 56 -9.40 2.18 0.35
N LEU A 57 -10.20 3.03 0.99
CA LEU A 57 -9.77 4.36 1.44
C LEU A 57 -8.70 4.27 2.53
N ILE A 58 -8.90 3.42 3.53
CA ILE A 58 -7.92 3.22 4.62
C ILE A 58 -6.61 2.67 4.05
N PHE A 59 -6.67 1.58 3.29
CA PHE A 59 -5.47 0.95 2.73
C PHE A 59 -4.76 1.86 1.72
N GLY A 60 -5.52 2.50 0.83
CA GLY A 60 -4.99 3.40 -0.19
C GLY A 60 -4.30 4.61 0.41
N SER A 61 -4.92 5.26 1.42
CA SER A 61 -4.34 6.42 2.10
C SER A 61 -3.06 6.05 2.87
N MET A 62 -3.06 4.92 3.57
CA MET A 62 -1.89 4.45 4.33
C MET A 62 -0.73 4.06 3.41
N HIS A 63 -1.02 3.33 2.32
CA HIS A 63 -0.03 2.97 1.32
C HIS A 63 0.55 4.21 0.63
N LEU A 64 -0.29 5.17 0.22
CA LEU A 64 0.17 6.42 -0.39
C LEU A 64 1.08 7.21 0.56
N LYS A 65 0.71 7.33 1.84
CA LYS A 65 1.57 7.97 2.85
C LYS A 65 2.92 7.26 2.97
N SER A 66 2.93 5.93 3.07
CA SER A 66 4.16 5.14 3.16
C SER A 66 5.08 5.40 1.95
N GLN A 67 4.52 5.35 0.75
CA GLN A 67 5.27 5.60 -0.50
C GLN A 67 5.82 7.04 -0.55
N LEU A 68 5.07 8.03 -0.07
CA LEU A 68 5.52 9.42 0.02
C LEU A 68 6.66 9.59 1.04
N GLN A 69 6.59 8.91 2.19
CA GLN A 69 7.66 8.96 3.19
C GLN A 69 8.95 8.34 2.66
N VAL A 70 8.86 7.17 2.02
CA VAL A 70 10.01 6.52 1.37
C VAL A 70 10.64 7.43 0.31
N ARG A 71 9.82 8.11 -0.51
CA ARG A 71 10.31 9.09 -1.48
C ARG A 71 11.00 10.29 -0.81
N LYS A 72 10.43 10.83 0.26
CA LYS A 72 11.01 11.96 1.00
C LYS A 72 12.35 11.57 1.64
N LEU A 73 12.43 10.42 2.29
CA LEU A 73 13.67 9.92 2.90
C LEU A 73 14.76 9.65 1.85
N ASN A 74 14.43 8.98 0.74
CA ASN A 74 15.38 8.76 -0.35
C ASN A 74 15.91 10.08 -0.95
N ARG A 75 15.06 11.11 -1.07
CA ARG A 75 15.50 12.45 -1.51
C ARG A 75 16.46 13.09 -0.50
N LYS A 76 16.26 12.90 0.80
CA LYS A 76 17.19 13.39 1.84
C LYS A 76 18.53 12.64 1.80
N LEU A 77 18.50 11.30 1.69
CA LEU A 77 19.72 10.50 1.56
C LEU A 77 20.55 10.91 0.34
N LYS A 78 19.92 11.08 -0.83
CA LYS A 78 20.61 11.55 -2.05
C LYS A 78 21.22 12.95 -1.95
N LYS A 79 20.82 13.78 -0.99
CA LYS A 79 21.44 15.10 -0.75
C LYS A 79 22.64 15.01 0.20
N LEU A 80 22.65 14.02 1.09
CA LEU A 80 23.72 13.79 2.06
C LEU A 80 24.84 12.91 1.49
N THR A 81 24.53 11.96 0.59
CA THR A 81 25.53 11.09 -0.05
C THR A 81 26.55 11.83 -0.93
N PRO A 82 26.21 12.88 -1.71
CA PRO A 82 27.20 13.67 -2.45
C PRO A 82 28.19 14.41 -1.54
N GLN A 83 27.89 14.56 -0.24
CA GLN A 83 28.78 15.16 0.74
C GLN A 83 29.74 14.14 1.38
N VAL A 84 29.52 12.84 1.13
CA VAL A 84 30.31 11.73 1.69
C VAL A 84 30.84 10.85 0.55
N ALA A 85 31.68 11.41 -0.33
CA ALA A 85 32.90 10.78 -0.87
C ALA A 85 33.47 11.58 -2.08
N PRO A 86 34.81 11.71 -2.23
CA PRO A 86 35.89 11.35 -1.31
C PRO A 86 36.77 12.57 -0.94
N SER A 87 36.92 12.87 0.35
CA SER A 87 38.21 13.37 0.83
C SER A 87 39.22 12.25 0.56
N ALA A 88 40.21 12.58 -0.27
CA ALA A 88 41.22 11.70 -0.86
C ALA A 88 41.80 10.63 0.09
N PRO A 89 42.29 9.49 -0.45
CA PRO A 89 43.13 8.58 0.31
C PRO A 89 44.44 9.31 0.63
N THR A 90 44.58 9.86 1.83
CA THR A 90 45.90 10.18 2.36
C THR A 90 46.59 8.86 2.64
N THR A 91 47.34 8.43 1.64
CA THR A 91 48.45 7.49 1.73
C THR A 91 49.23 7.76 3.02
N PRO A 92 49.56 6.75 3.84
CA PRO A 92 50.56 6.93 4.88
C PRO A 92 51.89 7.15 4.17
N SER A 93 52.27 8.41 3.99
CA SER A 93 53.60 8.80 3.52
C SER A 93 54.60 8.42 4.60
N VAL A 94 55.21 7.25 4.43
CA VAL A 94 56.50 6.90 5.02
C VAL A 94 57.46 8.05 4.68
N PRO A 95 58.03 8.78 5.64
CA PRO A 95 59.14 9.66 5.35
C PRO A 95 60.40 8.80 5.24
N ALA A 96 60.83 8.58 4.00
CA ALA A 96 62.16 8.09 3.70
C ALA A 96 63.19 9.20 3.98
N SER A 97 64.26 8.83 4.70
CA SER A 97 65.56 9.50 4.82
C SER A 97 65.61 10.91 5.42
N ILE A 98 66.08 10.98 6.67
CA ILE A 98 66.99 12.04 7.11
C ILE A 98 68.40 11.43 7.09
N LYS A 99 69.19 11.82 6.08
CA LYS A 99 70.64 11.65 6.05
C LYS A 99 71.26 13.01 6.40
N THR A 100 72.39 12.97 7.10
CA THR A 100 73.51 13.93 7.12
C THR A 100 73.71 14.71 8.45
N GLU A 101 74.67 14.20 9.24
CA GLU A 101 75.87 14.92 9.72
C GLU A 101 75.75 15.96 10.85
N LYS A 102 76.28 15.62 12.04
CA LYS A 102 77.54 16.19 12.57
C LYS A 102 78.07 15.37 13.74
#